data_AF-A0A0Q9IG26-F1
#
_entry.id   AF-A0A0Q9IG26-F1
#
_cell.length_a   1.000
_cell.length_b   1.000
_cell.length_c   1.000
_cell.angle_alpha   90.00
_cell.angle_beta   90.00
_cell.angle_gamma   90.00
#
_symmetry.space_group_name_H-M   'P 1'
#
loop_
_entity.id
_entity.type
_entity.pdbx_description
1 polymer ?
#
loop_
_entity_poly.entity_id
_entity_poly.type
_entity_poly.pdbx_seq_one_letter_code
_entity_poly.pdbx_strand_id
1 'polypeptide(L)' 'MDKLTIPKPAAKMTGRRKTARWIRPELLAEIAYRAWTDDGKLRHASFKGLREDADEASIFALG' A
#
# COMPACT_ATOMS: atom_id res chain seq x y z
N MET A 1 -14.29 -6.12 11.42
CA MET A 1 -13.31 -6.15 10.30
C MET A 1 -13.93 -5.76 8.96
N ASP A 2 -15.25 -5.88 8.78
CA ASP A 2 -15.97 -5.58 7.52
C ASP A 2 -16.08 -4.11 7.11
N LYS A 3 -15.73 -3.16 7.97
CA LYS A 3 -15.97 -1.73 7.70
C LYS A 3 -15.05 -1.17 6.61
N LEU A 4 -13.90 -1.80 6.35
CA LEU A 4 -12.92 -1.28 5.39
C LEU A 4 -12.97 -1.99 4.03
N THR A 5 -13.69 -3.10 3.85
CA THR A 5 -13.63 -3.87 2.60
C THR A 5 -14.26 -3.12 1.43
N ILE A 6 -13.57 -3.09 0.28
CA ILE A 6 -14.08 -2.54 -0.99
C ILE A 6 -14.00 -3.62 -2.09
N PRO A 7 -14.85 -3.57 -3.13
CA PRO A 7 -14.87 -4.60 -4.17
C PRO A 7 -13.73 -4.45 -5.20
N LYS A 8 -13.12 -3.27 -5.31
CA LYS A 8 -12.12 -2.92 -6.33
C LYS A 8 -10.93 -2.20 -5.68
N PRO A 9 -9.69 -2.41 -6.16
CA PRO A 9 -8.54 -1.66 -5.67
C PRO A 9 -8.67 -0.16 -5.92
N ALA A 10 -8.21 0.64 -4.96
CA ALA A 10 -8.13 2.10 -5.10
C ALA A 10 -7.02 2.55 -6.08
N ALA A 11 -6.00 1.71 -6.30
CA ALA A 11 -4.90 1.98 -7.23
C ALA A 11 -4.96 1.09 -8.49
N LYS A 12 -4.45 1.60 -9.62
CA LYS A 12 -4.19 0.78 -10.80
C LYS A 12 -3.04 -0.18 -10.49
N MET A 13 -3.29 -1.48 -10.66
CA MET A 13 -2.29 -2.51 -10.36
C MET A 13 -2.02 -3.36 -11.59
N THR A 14 -0.73 -3.57 -11.87
CA THR A 14 -0.26 -4.53 -12.88
C THR A 14 -0.20 -5.93 -12.26
N GLY A 15 -0.92 -6.89 -12.85
CA GLY A 15 -0.92 -8.30 -12.44
C GLY A 15 -2.24 -8.79 -11.84
N ARG A 16 -2.50 -10.10 -11.93
CA ARG A 16 -3.77 -10.73 -11.53
C ARG A 16 -3.67 -11.28 -10.11
N ARG A 17 -4.02 -10.49 -9.09
CA ARG A 17 -4.12 -10.99 -7.70
C ARG A 17 -5.54 -11.49 -7.43
N LYS A 18 -5.85 -12.73 -7.86
CA LYS A 18 -7.19 -13.32 -7.75
C LYS A 18 -7.67 -13.54 -6.30
N THR A 19 -6.76 -13.57 -5.33
CA THR A 19 -7.05 -13.89 -3.93
C THR A 19 -6.91 -12.71 -2.96
N ALA A 20 -6.65 -11.49 -3.47
CA ALA A 20 -6.53 -10.32 -2.61
C ALA A 20 -7.92 -9.81 -2.18
N ARG A 21 -8.05 -9.43 -0.89
CA ARG A 21 -9.17 -8.61 -0.41
C ARG A 21 -8.75 -7.15 -0.47
N TRP A 22 -9.61 -6.30 -1.02
CA TRP A 22 -9.34 -4.87 -1.08
C TRP A 22 -9.97 -4.18 0.12
N ILE A 23 -9.27 -3.19 0.65
CA ILE A 23 -9.73 -2.36 1.74
C ILE A 23 -9.59 -0.87 1.39
N ARG A 24 -10.35 -0.02 2.08
CA ARG A 24 -10.23 1.44 2.02
C ARG A 24 -8.79 1.84 2.40
N PRO A 25 -8.15 2.75 1.65
CA PRO A 25 -6.77 3.17 1.88
C PRO A 25 -6.67 4.14 3.06
N GLU A 26 -7.12 3.70 4.23
CA GLU A 26 -7.10 4.46 5.49
C GLU A 26 -5.97 3.99 6.40
N LEU A 27 -5.40 2.81 6.14
CA LEU A 27 -4.34 2.23 6.95
C LEU A 27 -2.96 2.60 6.42
N LEU A 28 -2.12 3.11 7.31
CA LEU A 28 -0.72 3.38 7.04
C LEU A 28 0.15 2.19 7.48
N ALA A 29 1.11 1.81 6.65
CA ALA A 29 2.04 0.73 6.95
C ALA A 29 3.48 1.22 6.85
N GLU A 30 4.32 0.80 7.78
CA GLU A 30 5.75 0.98 7.70
C GLU A 30 6.38 -0.14 6.86
N ILE A 31 7.13 0.25 5.84
CA ILE A 31 7.78 -0.66 4.90
C ILE A 31 9.27 -0.33 4.84
N ALA A 32 10.11 -1.31 5.15
CA ALA A 32 11.54 -1.23 4.86
C ALA A 32 11.78 -1.68 3.40
N TYR A 33 12.59 -0.94 2.66
CA TYR A 33 12.92 -1.23 1.26
C TYR A 33 14.36 -0.82 0.93
N ARG A 34 14.93 -1.36 -0.16
CA ARG A 34 16.31 -1.04 -0.57
C ARG A 34 16.41 0.11 -1.56
N ALA A 35 15.46 0.18 -2.50
CA ALA A 35 15.43 1.21 -3.54
C ALA A 35 14.05 1.27 -4.19
N TRP A 36 13.79 2.35 -4.92
CA TRP A 36 12.72 2.41 -5.92
C TRP A 36 13.20 1.75 -7.23
N THR A 37 12.30 1.10 -7.94
CA THR A 37 12.53 0.67 -9.33
C THR A 37 12.15 1.78 -10.30
N ASP A 38 12.62 1.72 -11.54
CA ASP A 38 12.25 2.66 -12.60
C ASP A 38 10.72 2.72 -12.86
N ASP A 39 10.00 1.62 -12.63
CA ASP A 39 8.54 1.52 -12.72
C ASP A 39 7.80 1.98 -11.44
N GLY A 40 8.48 2.67 -10.51
CA GLY A 40 7.87 3.22 -9.30
C GLY A 40 7.44 2.19 -8.25
N LYS A 41 8.10 1.02 -8.19
CA LYS A 41 7.85 -0.04 -7.19
C LYS A 41 8.98 -0.13 -6.18
N LEU A 42 8.69 -0.68 -5.00
CA LEU A 42 9.69 -0.90 -3.95
C LEU A 42 10.49 -2.19 -4.19
N ARG A 43 11.82 -2.10 -4.18
CA ARG A 43 12.75 -3.22 -4.35
C ARG A 43 13.10 -3.87 -3.01
N HIS A 44 12.86 -5.17 -2.90
CA HIS A 44 13.02 -5.97 -1.67
C HIS A 44 12.25 -5.40 -0.46
N ALA A 45 10.97 -5.07 -0.68
CA ALA A 45 10.10 -4.54 0.37
C ALA A 45 9.81 -5.56 1.48
N SER A 46 9.83 -5.11 2.73
CA SER A 46 9.48 -5.90 3.92
C SER A 46 8.53 -5.11 4.81
N PHE A 47 7.40 -5.72 5.17
CA PHE A 47 6.42 -5.13 6.08
C PHE A 47 6.97 -5.09 7.51
N LYS A 48 6.87 -3.93 8.17
CA LYS A 48 7.33 -3.73 9.56
C LYS A 48 6.17 -3.62 10.55
N GLY A 49 5.09 -2.95 10.16
CA GLY A 49 3.92 -2.80 11.01
C GLY A 49 2.90 -1.83 10.42
N LEU A 50 1.75 -1.72 11.07
CA LEU A 50 0.81 -0.63 10.83
C LEU A 50 1.19 0.55 11.71
N ARG A 51 1.08 1.76 11.18
CA ARG A 51 1.17 2.99 11.97
C ARG A 51 -0.20 3.32 12.53
N GLU A 52 -0.24 4.03 13.64
CA GLU A 52 -1.49 4.49 14.25
C GLU A 52 -2.13 5.58 13.38
N ASP A 53 -3.46 5.70 13.41
CA ASP A 53 -4.24 6.61 12.54
C ASP A 53 -3.86 8.10 12.70
N ALA A 54 -3.14 8.46 13.77
CA ALA A 54 -2.65 9.81 14.04
C ALA A 54 -1.39 10.19 13.24
N ASP A 55 -0.78 9.24 12.52
CA ASP A 55 0.36 9.53 11.65
C ASP A 55 -0.12 10.04 10.29
N GLU A 56 -0.03 11.35 10.07
CA GLU A 56 -0.20 11.94 8.73
C GLU A 56 0.89 11.40 7.78
N ALA A 57 0.53 10.57 6.80
CA ALA A 57 1.45 10.32 5.69
C ALA A 57 1.43 11.49 4.73
N SER A 58 2.59 12.12 4.57
CA SER A 58 2.89 12.82 3.32
C SER A 58 2.88 11.82 2.17
N ILE A 59 1.86 11.92 1.30
CA ILE A 59 1.79 11.14 0.07
C ILE A 59 2.87 11.67 -0.87
N PHE A 60 3.99 10.96 -0.96
CA PHE A 60 5.01 11.25 -1.95
C PHE A 60 4.56 10.70 -3.31
N ALA A 61 4.11 11.58 -4.20
CA ALA A 61 3.91 11.24 -5.60
C ALA A 61 5.26 11.34 -6.32
N LEU A 62 5.80 10.21 -6.80
CA LEU A 62 6.87 10.24 -7.80
C LEU A 62 6.22 10.72 -9.11
N GLY A 63 6.67 11.89 -9.60
CA GLY A 63 6.20 12.50 -10.85
C GLY A 63 6.62 11.73 -12.09
#